data_AF-A0A418VHT7-F1
#
_entry.id   AF-A0A418VHT7-F1
#
_cell.length_a   1.000
_cell.length_b   1.000
_cell.length_c   1.000
_cell.angle_alpha   90.00
_cell.angle_beta   90.00
_cell.angle_gamma   90.00
#
_symmetry.space_group_name_H-M   'P 1'
#
loop_
_entity.id
_entity.type
_entity.pdbx_description
1 polymer ?
#
loop_
_entity_poly.entity_id
_entity_poly.type
_entity_poly.pdbx_seq_one_letter_code
_entity_poly.pdbx_strand_id
1 'polypeptide(L)'
;MSMHNYSRVSLINISDVPDGEHVIVMGRYERHLNGATLSQRGKTLDLLGEPFDWIPPDQCAVEMWGVILQGAQPRLVVHNARQVGDTSRTPEQPREVCVGDTVTLTARVTNYADQQVCCTAERQSYVLLGEELDERLYLVSGRVMALRPPTLRLISALPIYANLPDQQGEQP
;
A
#
# COMPACT_ATOMS: atom_id res chain seq x y z
N MET A 1 6.24 -9.36 22.52
CA MET A 1 6.43 -8.94 21.12
C MET A 1 5.06 -8.62 20.58
N SER A 2 4.74 -7.33 20.44
CA SER A 2 3.38 -6.89 20.11
C SER A 2 3.14 -7.09 18.62
N MET A 3 2.13 -7.87 18.26
CA MET A 3 1.62 -7.99 16.90
C MET A 3 1.12 -6.59 16.46
N HIS A 4 1.79 -5.96 15.49
CA HIS A 4 1.39 -4.64 14.98
C HIS A 4 0.18 -4.78 14.05
N ASN A 5 -0.99 -4.97 14.66
CA ASN A 5 -2.27 -4.79 13.98
C ASN A 5 -2.50 -3.30 13.74
N TYR A 6 -2.92 -2.93 12.53
CA TYR A 6 -3.35 -1.56 12.27
C TYR A 6 -4.49 -1.20 13.23
N SER A 7 -4.26 -0.16 14.03
CA SER A 7 -5.27 0.35 14.95
C SER A 7 -6.22 1.31 14.23
N ARG A 8 -7.53 1.19 14.44
CA ARG A 8 -8.49 2.16 13.90
C ARG A 8 -8.42 3.45 14.72
N VAL A 9 -8.14 4.56 14.05
CA VAL A 9 -8.00 5.87 14.67
C VAL A 9 -8.87 6.90 13.94
N SER A 10 -9.46 7.83 14.70
CA SER A 10 -10.12 9.01 14.14
C SER A 10 -9.11 10.14 13.95
N LEU A 11 -9.25 10.92 12.88
CA LEU A 11 -8.41 12.09 12.64
C LEU A 11 -8.42 13.11 13.79
N ILE A 12 -9.48 13.13 14.60
CA ILE A 12 -9.56 14.01 15.78
C ILE A 12 -8.51 13.64 16.82
N ASN A 13 -8.16 12.35 16.93
CA ASN A 13 -7.23 11.81 17.93
C ASN A 13 -5.87 11.49 17.31
N ILE A 14 -5.58 11.97 16.09
CA ILE A 14 -4.38 11.59 15.35
C ILE A 14 -3.10 12.07 16.04
N SER A 15 -3.17 13.17 16.80
CA SER A 15 -2.06 13.70 17.59
C SER A 15 -1.64 12.80 18.74
N ASP A 16 -2.51 11.89 19.17
CA ASP A 16 -2.27 11.02 20.33
C ASP A 16 -1.61 9.69 19.89
N VAL A 17 -1.49 9.46 18.59
CA VAL A 17 -0.88 8.26 18.01
C VAL A 17 0.64 8.40 18.08
N PRO A 18 1.38 7.42 18.63
CA PRO A 18 2.84 7.45 18.58
C PRO A 18 3.40 7.51 17.15
N ASP A 19 4.56 8.14 16.99
CA ASP A 19 5.27 8.18 15.71
C ASP A 19 5.67 6.76 15.28
N GLY A 20 5.49 6.44 13.99
CA GLY A 20 5.78 5.12 13.43
C GLY A 20 4.68 4.07 13.60
N GLU A 21 3.54 4.43 14.20
CA GLU A 21 2.43 3.48 14.42
C GLU A 21 1.63 3.19 13.16
N HIS A 22 1.17 1.93 13.07
CA HIS A 22 0.33 1.44 11.98
C HIS A 22 -1.14 1.73 12.30
N VAL A 23 -1.81 2.48 11.42
CA VAL A 23 -3.19 2.92 11.63
C VAL A 23 -4.09 2.69 10.43
N ILE A 24 -5.38 2.49 10.69
CA ILE A 24 -6.48 2.65 9.72
C ILE A 24 -7.21 3.94 10.08
N VAL A 25 -7.36 4.83 9.10
CA VAL A 25 -8.10 6.08 9.23
C VAL A 25 -9.20 6.11 8.17
N MET A 26 -10.41 6.46 8.60
CA MET A 26 -11.54 6.66 7.70
C MET A 26 -11.74 8.16 7.43
N GLY A 27 -11.93 8.53 6.17
CA GLY A 27 -12.21 9.91 5.79
C GLY A 27 -12.61 10.06 4.33
N ARG A 28 -12.73 11.30 3.87
CA ARG A 28 -12.91 11.65 2.46
C ARG A 28 -11.54 11.90 1.85
N TYR A 29 -11.23 11.20 0.77
CA TYR A 29 -10.02 11.42 -0.01
C TYR A 29 -10.19 12.69 -0.86
N GLU A 30 -9.20 13.57 -0.83
CA GLU A 30 -9.20 14.82 -1.61
C GLU A 30 -7.86 14.95 -2.33
N ARG A 31 -7.90 15.10 -3.65
CA ARG A 31 -6.69 15.25 -4.47
C ARG A 31 -6.47 16.71 -4.84
N HIS A 32 -5.25 17.19 -4.62
CA HIS A 32 -4.81 18.54 -4.97
C HIS A 32 -3.62 18.47 -5.94
N LEU A 33 -3.25 19.60 -6.52
CA LEU A 33 -2.12 19.66 -7.47
C LEU A 33 -0.78 19.17 -6.86
N ASN A 34 -0.58 19.41 -5.56
CA ASN A 34 0.68 19.14 -4.88
C ASN A 34 0.64 17.90 -3.97
N GLY A 35 -0.43 17.11 -3.99
CA GLY A 35 -0.57 15.95 -3.13
C GLY A 35 -2.01 15.53 -2.89
N ALA A 36 -2.24 14.75 -1.85
CA ALA A 36 -3.55 14.32 -1.45
C ALA A 36 -3.74 14.45 0.07
N THR A 37 -4.98 14.59 0.48
CA THR A 37 -5.36 14.71 1.89
C THR A 37 -6.52 13.79 2.21
N LEU A 38 -6.62 13.39 3.47
CA LEU A 38 -7.78 12.70 4.02
C LEU A 38 -8.48 13.64 5.00
N SER A 39 -9.78 13.89 4.79
CA SER A 39 -10.57 14.77 5.65
C SER A 39 -11.64 14.00 6.46
N GLN A 40 -11.79 14.35 7.73
CA GLN A 40 -12.80 13.77 8.63
C GLN A 40 -13.19 14.81 9.68
N ARG A 41 -14.49 15.15 9.76
CA ARG A 41 -15.06 16.05 10.79
C ARG A 41 -14.30 17.39 10.91
N GLY A 42 -13.93 17.99 9.78
CA GLY A 42 -13.21 19.28 9.73
C GLY A 42 -11.72 19.21 10.08
N LYS A 43 -11.17 18.00 10.29
CA LYS A 43 -9.73 17.76 10.36
C LYS A 43 -9.23 17.21 9.02
N THR A 44 -7.99 17.55 8.70
CA THR A 44 -7.32 17.12 7.47
C THR A 44 -5.98 16.49 7.83
N LEU A 45 -5.62 15.42 7.14
CA LEU A 45 -4.35 14.72 7.27
C LEU A 45 -3.70 14.60 5.90
N ASP A 46 -2.46 15.08 5.78
CA ASP A 46 -1.71 14.99 4.53
C ASP A 46 -1.24 13.55 4.29
N LEU A 47 -1.29 13.14 3.01
CA LEU A 47 -0.94 11.80 2.57
C LEU A 47 0.41 11.82 1.84
N LEU A 48 1.30 10.91 2.24
CA LEU A 48 2.59 10.68 1.61
C LEU A 48 2.54 9.42 0.74
N GLY A 49 2.43 9.62 -0.56
CA GLY A 49 2.26 8.56 -1.55
C GLY A 49 0.79 8.30 -1.90
N GLU A 50 0.58 7.44 -2.88
CA GLU A 50 -0.74 7.01 -3.34
C GLU A 50 -1.02 5.59 -2.83
N PRO A 51 -2.30 5.19 -2.67
CA PRO A 51 -2.62 3.81 -2.32
C PRO A 51 -2.12 2.82 -3.37
N PHE A 52 -1.67 1.66 -2.89
CA PHE A 52 -0.93 0.70 -3.70
C PHE A 52 -1.74 0.02 -4.82
N ASP A 53 -2.98 -0.43 -4.55
CA ASP A 53 -3.76 -1.22 -5.53
C ASP A 53 -4.84 -0.41 -6.26
N TRP A 54 -5.23 0.74 -5.70
CA TRP A 54 -6.39 1.47 -6.18
C TRP A 54 -6.29 2.95 -5.83
N ILE A 55 -6.30 3.82 -6.84
CA ILE A 55 -6.35 5.26 -6.65
C ILE A 55 -7.81 5.66 -6.42
N PRO A 56 -8.17 6.21 -5.24
CA PRO A 56 -9.54 6.61 -4.96
C PRO A 56 -9.95 7.78 -5.86
N PRO A 57 -11.21 7.79 -6.35
CA PRO A 57 -11.79 8.99 -6.94
C PRO A 57 -11.78 10.16 -5.95
N ASP A 58 -11.70 11.38 -6.47
CA ASP A 58 -11.78 12.58 -5.63
C ASP A 58 -13.09 12.61 -4.85
N GLN A 59 -13.04 13.12 -3.61
CA GLN A 59 -14.16 13.19 -2.66
C GLN A 59 -14.75 11.84 -2.21
N CYS A 60 -14.10 10.71 -2.54
CA CYS A 60 -14.57 9.38 -2.16
C CYS A 60 -14.36 9.10 -0.66
N ALA A 61 -15.34 8.46 -0.02
CA ALA A 61 -15.19 7.96 1.34
C ALA A 61 -14.37 6.66 1.36
N VAL A 62 -13.24 6.69 2.06
CA VAL A 62 -12.27 5.59 2.10
C VAL A 62 -11.88 5.20 3.52
N GLU A 63 -11.53 3.93 3.70
CA GLU A 63 -10.63 3.48 4.77
C GLU A 63 -9.22 3.40 4.19
N MET A 64 -8.29 4.15 4.77
CA MET A 64 -6.90 4.20 4.35
C MET A 64 -6.01 3.70 5.48
N TRP A 65 -4.97 2.93 5.15
CA TRP A 65 -4.02 2.44 6.13
C TRP A 65 -2.58 2.68 5.74
N GLY A 66 -1.75 2.81 6.76
CA GLY A 66 -0.35 3.19 6.62
C GLY A 66 0.32 3.43 7.96
N VAL A 67 1.42 4.18 7.91
CA VAL A 67 2.23 4.54 9.08
C VAL A 67 2.13 6.05 9.35
N ILE A 68 1.89 6.42 10.61
CA ILE A 68 1.85 7.82 11.02
C ILE A 68 3.25 8.38 11.24
N LEU A 69 3.49 9.57 10.68
CA LEU A 69 4.64 10.42 10.99
C LEU A 69 4.13 11.67 11.70
N GLN A 70 4.44 11.83 12.99
CA GLN A 70 3.90 12.92 13.81
C GLN A 70 4.48 14.28 13.41
N GLY A 71 5.79 14.37 13.15
CA GLY A 71 6.44 15.58 12.61
C GLY A 71 6.03 16.91 13.27
N ALA A 72 6.14 18.02 12.53
CA ALA A 72 5.52 19.30 12.93
C ALA A 72 4.02 19.34 12.57
N GLN A 73 3.65 18.60 11.52
CA GLN A 73 2.28 18.31 11.13
C GLN A 73 2.18 16.80 10.90
N PRO A 74 1.20 16.12 11.49
CA PRO A 74 1.02 14.68 11.28
C PRO A 74 0.76 14.38 9.82
N ARG A 75 1.35 13.28 9.32
CA ARG A 75 1.21 12.80 7.94
C ARG A 75 1.04 11.28 7.94
N LEU A 76 0.28 10.77 6.97
CA LEU A 76 0.15 9.33 6.76
C LEU A 76 1.03 8.88 5.60
N VAL A 77 2.01 8.02 5.86
CA VAL A 77 2.68 7.25 4.81
C VAL A 77 1.71 6.18 4.35
N VAL A 78 1.12 6.39 3.17
CA VAL A 78 0.07 5.52 2.66
C VAL A 78 0.67 4.18 2.25
N HIS A 79 0.07 3.10 2.74
CA HIS A 79 0.29 1.75 2.24
C HIS A 79 -0.78 1.41 1.21
N ASN A 80 -2.06 1.45 1.59
CA ASN A 80 -3.15 1.18 0.67
C ASN A 80 -4.49 1.75 1.18
N ALA A 81 -5.55 1.61 0.39
CA ALA A 81 -6.87 2.12 0.69
C ALA A 81 -7.96 1.23 0.09
N ARG A 82 -9.16 1.35 0.64
CA ARG A 82 -10.37 0.75 0.09
C ARG A 82 -11.56 1.68 0.28
N GLN A 83 -12.59 1.49 -0.54
CA GLN A 83 -13.85 2.19 -0.33
C GLN A 83 -14.48 1.73 0.99
N VAL A 84 -15.12 2.63 1.73
CA VAL A 84 -15.84 2.24 2.95
C VAL A 84 -16.87 1.16 2.62
N GLY A 85 -16.80 0.03 3.33
CA GLY A 85 -17.68 -1.13 3.13
C GLY A 85 -17.10 -2.22 2.23
N ASP A 86 -16.02 -1.94 1.49
CA ASP A 86 -15.29 -2.97 0.75
C ASP A 86 -14.51 -3.87 1.71
N THR A 87 -14.77 -5.18 1.65
CA THR A 87 -14.12 -6.20 2.48
C THR A 87 -13.10 -7.04 1.71
N SER A 88 -12.97 -6.82 0.40
CA SER A 88 -12.07 -7.60 -0.47
C SER A 88 -10.59 -7.31 -0.19
N ARG A 89 -10.27 -6.10 0.26
CA ARG A 89 -8.92 -5.68 0.62
C ARG A 89 -8.81 -5.53 2.12
N THR A 90 -7.90 -6.24 2.75
CA THR A 90 -7.59 -6.06 4.17
C THR A 90 -6.15 -5.59 4.33
N PRO A 91 -5.86 -4.76 5.35
CA PRO A 91 -4.49 -4.41 5.67
C PRO A 91 -3.68 -5.69 5.93
N GLU A 92 -2.63 -5.91 5.14
CA GLU A 92 -1.69 -6.98 5.37
C GLU A 92 -0.56 -6.48 6.26
N GLN A 93 -0.04 -7.37 7.09
CA GLN A 93 1.13 -7.06 7.89
C GLN A 93 2.39 -7.40 7.11
N PRO A 94 3.46 -6.60 7.25
CA PRO A 94 4.77 -6.99 6.76
C PRO A 94 5.12 -8.36 7.33
N ARG A 95 5.27 -9.36 6.47
CA ARG A 95 5.66 -10.69 6.91
C ARG A 95 7.14 -10.67 7.27
N GLU A 96 7.49 -11.16 8.45
CA GLU A 96 8.89 -11.48 8.76
C GLU A 96 9.32 -12.66 7.89
N VAL A 97 10.42 -12.48 7.15
CA VAL A 97 10.94 -13.47 6.21
C VAL A 97 12.38 -13.84 6.55
N CYS A 98 12.69 -15.12 6.39
CA CYS A 98 14.03 -15.67 6.54
C CYS A 98 14.62 -16.06 5.19
N VAL A 99 15.95 -16.11 5.11
CA VAL A 99 16.64 -16.68 3.94
C VAL A 99 16.23 -18.14 3.79
N GLY A 100 15.83 -18.51 2.58
CA GLY A 100 15.37 -19.84 2.23
C GLY A 100 13.86 -19.98 2.14
N ASP A 101 13.09 -19.04 2.71
CA ASP A 101 11.62 -19.05 2.69
C ASP A 101 11.06 -18.91 1.27
N THR A 102 9.94 -19.57 1.01
CA THR A 102 9.11 -19.28 -0.16
C THR A 102 7.96 -18.37 0.26
N VAL A 103 7.82 -17.24 -0.41
CA VAL A 103 6.78 -16.26 -0.15
C VAL A 103 5.94 -16.03 -1.41
N THR A 104 4.67 -15.70 -1.20
CA THR A 104 3.78 -15.20 -2.25
C THR A 104 3.29 -13.83 -1.79
N LEU A 105 3.50 -12.82 -2.63
CA LEU A 105 3.29 -11.41 -2.30
C LEU A 105 2.53 -10.73 -3.45
N THR A 106 1.62 -9.83 -3.11
CA THR A 106 1.11 -8.86 -4.08
C THR A 106 2.12 -7.72 -4.16
N ALA A 107 2.76 -7.53 -5.32
CA ALA A 107 3.86 -6.57 -5.47
C ALA A 107 3.81 -5.86 -6.82
N ARG A 108 4.15 -4.57 -6.82
CA ARG A 108 4.37 -3.78 -8.03
C ARG A 108 5.80 -3.98 -8.48
N VAL A 109 5.98 -4.42 -9.72
CA VAL A 109 7.30 -4.58 -10.34
C VAL A 109 7.68 -3.27 -11.02
N THR A 110 8.94 -2.87 -10.87
CA THR A 110 9.53 -1.72 -11.53
C THR A 110 10.95 -2.05 -11.92
N ASN A 111 11.37 -1.61 -13.10
CA ASN A 111 12.69 -1.86 -13.66
C ASN A 111 13.55 -0.60 -13.49
N TYR A 112 14.65 -0.73 -12.74
CA TYR A 112 15.59 0.33 -12.49
C TYR A 112 16.97 -0.08 -13.00
N ALA A 113 17.39 0.54 -14.11
CA ALA A 113 18.64 0.20 -14.81
C ALA A 113 18.73 -1.29 -15.16
N ASP A 114 19.64 -2.03 -14.53
CA ASP A 114 19.87 -3.46 -14.73
C ASP A 114 19.18 -4.33 -13.67
N GLN A 115 18.34 -3.75 -12.82
CA GLN A 115 17.64 -4.43 -11.74
C GLN A 115 16.14 -4.36 -11.90
N GLN A 116 15.49 -5.49 -11.63
CA GLN A 116 14.05 -5.54 -11.42
C GLN A 116 13.77 -5.58 -9.93
N VAL A 117 12.89 -4.70 -9.46
CA VAL A 117 12.52 -4.60 -8.05
C VAL A 117 11.02 -4.79 -7.94
N CYS A 118 10.57 -5.58 -6.97
CA CYS A 118 9.17 -5.58 -6.58
C CYS A 118 8.99 -4.88 -5.24
N CYS A 119 7.86 -4.18 -5.09
CA CYS A 119 7.49 -3.47 -3.87
C CYS A 119 6.07 -3.86 -3.45
N THR A 120 5.85 -4.21 -2.19
CA THR A 120 4.52 -4.50 -1.64
C THR A 120 3.82 -3.22 -1.16
N ALA A 121 2.54 -3.32 -0.80
CA ALA A 121 1.77 -2.20 -0.24
C ALA A 121 2.43 -1.61 1.03
N GLU A 122 3.04 -2.46 1.85
CA GLU A 122 3.73 -2.11 3.08
C GLU A 122 5.16 -1.61 2.84
N ARG A 123 5.51 -1.35 1.56
CA ARG A 123 6.82 -0.84 1.14
C ARG A 123 7.98 -1.80 1.40
N GLN A 124 7.72 -3.10 1.56
CA GLN A 124 8.77 -4.10 1.49
C GLN A 124 9.25 -4.21 0.06
N SER A 125 10.56 -4.11 -0.17
CA SER A 125 11.15 -4.19 -1.50
C SER A 125 12.11 -5.36 -1.63
N TYR A 126 12.06 -6.04 -2.77
CA TYR A 126 12.97 -7.13 -3.10
C TYR A 126 13.53 -6.96 -4.50
N VAL A 127 14.83 -7.19 -4.66
CA VAL A 127 15.43 -7.40 -5.98
C VAL A 127 14.95 -8.75 -6.50
N LEU A 128 14.42 -8.78 -7.71
CA LEU A 128 13.94 -9.99 -8.37
C LEU A 128 15.07 -10.62 -9.21
N LEU A 129 15.27 -11.92 -9.04
CA LEU A 129 16.15 -12.74 -9.87
C LEU A 129 15.31 -13.77 -10.63
N GLY A 130 15.32 -13.73 -11.95
CA GLY A 130 14.55 -14.67 -12.78
C GLY A 130 14.23 -14.08 -14.14
N GLU A 131 13.07 -14.48 -14.66
CA GLU A 131 12.50 -13.91 -15.88
C GLU A 131 12.23 -12.41 -15.71
N GLU A 132 12.52 -11.65 -16.76
CA GLU A 132 12.20 -10.22 -16.82
C GLU A 132 10.68 -10.06 -16.95
N LEU A 133 10.12 -9.25 -16.06
CA LEU A 133 8.72 -8.89 -16.02
C LEU A 133 8.59 -7.42 -16.46
N ASP A 134 7.43 -7.08 -17.01
CA ASP A 134 7.14 -5.69 -17.28
C ASP A 134 6.67 -4.95 -16.02
N GLU A 135 6.56 -3.63 -16.11
CA GLU A 135 6.23 -2.79 -14.98
C GLU A 135 4.73 -2.76 -14.70
N ARG A 136 4.25 -3.63 -13.81
CA ARG A 136 2.85 -3.67 -13.36
C ARG A 136 2.69 -4.36 -12.01
N LEU A 137 1.44 -4.55 -11.58
CA LEU A 137 1.09 -5.29 -10.38
C LEU A 137 1.07 -6.81 -10.66
N TYR A 138 1.68 -7.58 -9.78
CA TYR A 138 1.75 -9.04 -9.86
C TYR A 138 1.43 -9.70 -8.52
N LEU A 139 0.89 -10.92 -8.59
CA LEU A 139 1.05 -11.91 -7.55
C LEU A 139 2.38 -12.63 -7.80
N VAL A 140 3.40 -12.28 -7.03
CA VAL A 140 4.78 -12.77 -7.14
C VAL A 140 4.99 -13.91 -6.15
N SER A 141 5.40 -15.07 -6.63
CA SER A 141 5.91 -16.16 -5.78
C SER A 141 7.40 -16.33 -5.98
N GLY A 142 8.17 -16.36 -4.90
CA GLY A 142 9.62 -16.44 -4.97
C GLY A 142 10.27 -16.97 -3.70
N ARG A 143 11.51 -17.41 -3.84
CA ARG A 143 12.34 -17.86 -2.72
C ARG A 143 13.28 -16.73 -2.26
N VAL A 144 13.29 -16.44 -0.97
CA VAL A 144 14.17 -15.44 -0.36
C VAL A 144 15.61 -15.96 -0.39
N MET A 145 16.47 -15.26 -1.10
CA MET A 145 17.89 -15.60 -1.27
C MET A 145 18.80 -14.81 -0.34
N ALA A 146 18.45 -13.56 -0.05
CA ALA A 146 19.21 -12.65 0.81
C ALA A 146 18.27 -11.63 1.45
N LEU A 147 18.73 -10.99 2.54
CA LEU A 147 18.02 -9.92 3.25
C LEU A 147 18.71 -8.55 3.13
N ARG A 148 19.92 -8.49 2.54
CA ARG A 148 20.71 -7.24 2.38
C ARG A 148 21.54 -7.25 1.07
N PRO A 149 21.05 -6.64 -0.02
CA PRO A 149 19.66 -6.20 -0.20
C PRO A 149 18.70 -7.41 -0.15
N PRO A 150 17.42 -7.24 0.22
CA PRO A 150 16.45 -8.31 0.11
C PRO A 150 16.36 -8.79 -1.34
N THR A 151 16.46 -10.10 -1.56
CA THR A 151 16.50 -10.68 -2.91
C THR A 151 15.57 -11.88 -2.99
N LEU A 152 14.68 -11.89 -3.98
CA LEU A 152 13.76 -12.98 -4.27
C LEU A 152 14.13 -13.63 -5.60
N ARG A 153 14.41 -14.94 -5.58
CA ARG A 153 14.46 -15.74 -6.80
C ARG A 153 13.04 -16.08 -7.21
N LEU A 154 12.63 -15.61 -8.38
CA LEU A 154 11.29 -15.80 -8.92
C LEU A 154 11.02 -17.29 -9.16
N ILE A 155 9.85 -17.74 -8.69
CA ILE A 155 9.28 -19.08 -8.97
C ILE A 155 8.13 -18.92 -9.96
N SER A 156 7.25 -17.93 -9.72
CA SER A 156 6.17 -17.56 -10.63
C SER A 156 5.75 -16.10 -10.44
N ALA A 157 5.17 -15.51 -11.48
CA ALA A 157 4.56 -14.18 -11.44
C ALA A 157 3.25 -14.22 -12.23
N LEU A 158 2.15 -13.83 -11.59
CA LEU A 158 0.85 -13.74 -12.25
C LEU A 158 0.42 -12.27 -12.31
N PRO A 159 0.23 -11.68 -13.50
CA PRO A 159 -0.17 -10.29 -13.61
C PRO A 159 -1.57 -10.09 -13.02
N ILE A 160 -1.74 -9.05 -12.21
CA ILE A 160 -3.04 -8.66 -11.66
C ILE A 160 -3.62 -7.58 -12.57
N TYR A 161 -4.71 -7.93 -13.24
CA TYR A 161 -5.49 -6.97 -14.01
C TYR A 161 -6.43 -6.25 -13.05
N ALA A 162 -6.25 -4.95 -12.86
CA ALA A 162 -7.20 -4.15 -12.10
C ALA A 162 -8.56 -4.23 -12.78
N ASN A 163 -9.59 -4.71 -12.06
CA ASN A 163 -10.97 -4.50 -12.48
C ASN A 163 -11.21 -2.99 -12.48
N LEU A 164 -11.16 -2.37 -13.66
CA LEU A 164 -11.77 -1.06 -13.86
C LEU A 164 -13.25 -1.21 -13.46
N PRO A 165 -13.83 -0.32 -12.63
CA PRO A 165 -15.27 -0.34 -12.45
C PRO A 165 -15.92 -0.21 -13.83
N ASP A 166 -16.81 -1.14 -14.15
CA ASP A 166 -17.63 -1.13 -15.36
C ASP A 166 -18.15 0.30 -15.57
N GLN A 167 -17.81 0.92 -16.70
CA GLN A 167 -18.57 2.06 -17.21
C GLN A 167 -19.94 1.56 -17.69
N GLN A 168 -20.79 1.12 -16.76
CA GLN A 168 -22.21 0.96 -17.01
C GLN A 168 -22.87 2.29 -16.66
N GLY A 169 -23.10 3.12 -17.69
CA GLY A 169 -23.84 4.35 -17.48
C GLY A 169 -23.87 5.36 -18.61
N GLU A 170 -23.74 4.98 -19.87
CA GLU A 170 -24.22 5.83 -20.98
C GLU A 170 -24.76 4.92 -22.09
N GLN A 171 -26.08 4.71 -22.07
CA GLN A 171 -26.83 4.39 -23.28
C GLN A 171 -27.75 5.59 -23.59
N PRO A 172 -27.90 5.92 -24.88
CA PRO A 172 -28.42 7.19 -25.38
C PRO A 172 -29.90 7.44 -25.11
#